data_AF-A0A8T3ZIG9-F1
#
_entry.id   AF-A0A8T3ZIG9-F1
#
_cell.length_a   1.000
_cell.length_b   1.000
_cell.length_c   1.000
_cell.angle_alpha   90.00
_cell.angle_beta   90.00
_cell.angle_gamma   90.00
#
_symmetry.space_group_name_H-M   'P 1'
#
loop_
_entity.id
_entity.type
_entity.pdbx_description
1 polymer ?
#
loop_
_entity_poly.entity_id
_entity_poly.type
_entity_poly.pdbx_seq_one_letter_code
_entity_poly.pdbx_strand_id
1 'polypeptide(L)'
;MFNSIKAAFSKEPLEITFDQLPVIMNQEFARELATYMQRAERLSQQIVETFSDLKELLKQLKAAPATTSFTELTKNNFCDRACERIDAITIPPAAWPAYRTFVGDAEEAMTLINNPSLKEFKQLHQFKTIMTQIASKAKTVDAKIIEFRKMLETGTSKKVLDVFDAYETIKERQQELAHLGETIAMTEKSIPFLVDEVGKNDREIEMNRLKLSELHELEIEIENKKTQLDTLSKQLDQSFSGMDKLFRLFFHQHETYEDTLKSYAVQPKETFLLHDAENRLPTLLAELEKEINNGAIDCDDKRKEHVSDLAKTPAMLLTLKADYLRLRQSIQFLNQELAEKEEPFLRAMRHAQETKSQNERQVEALREKRQKRLDDRQEAERVLRADTSVLLMSLSDLLNREIVLRS
;
A
#
# COMPACT_ATOMS: atom_id res chain seq x y z
N MET A 1 -41.05 20.43 35.26
CA MET A 1 -41.03 21.32 34.09
C MET A 1 -40.56 22.73 34.40
N PHE A 2 -41.15 23.47 35.36
CA PHE A 2 -40.68 24.84 35.67
C PHE A 2 -39.32 24.93 36.40
N ASN A 3 -38.88 23.88 37.09
CA ASN A 3 -37.58 23.88 37.80
C ASN A 3 -36.37 23.57 36.90
N SER A 4 -36.55 22.83 35.80
CA SER A 4 -35.51 22.58 34.79
C SER A 4 -35.26 23.82 33.92
N ILE A 5 -36.31 24.62 33.68
CA ILE A 5 -36.19 25.92 32.98
C ILE A 5 -35.72 27.02 33.95
N LYS A 6 -36.04 26.98 35.25
CA LYS A 6 -35.44 27.90 36.24
C LYS A 6 -33.94 27.70 36.43
N ALA A 7 -33.42 26.48 36.22
CA ALA A 7 -31.98 26.23 36.18
C ALA A 7 -31.30 26.92 34.97
N ALA A 8 -32.04 27.12 33.87
CA ALA A 8 -31.60 27.92 32.71
C ALA A 8 -31.47 29.42 32.99
N PHE A 9 -31.99 29.89 34.13
CA PHE A 9 -31.85 31.27 34.61
C PHE A 9 -31.03 31.37 35.89
N SER A 10 -30.30 30.31 36.27
CA SER A 10 -29.16 30.48 37.15
C SER A 10 -28.10 31.29 36.40
N LYS A 11 -27.33 32.13 37.08
CA LYS A 11 -26.27 32.95 36.46
C LYS A 11 -25.09 32.11 35.91
N GLU A 12 -25.25 30.79 35.86
CA GLU A 12 -24.29 29.84 35.32
C GLU A 12 -24.76 29.41 33.92
N PRO A 13 -23.89 29.46 32.90
CA PRO A 13 -24.26 29.04 31.56
C PRO A 13 -24.64 27.55 31.59
N LEU A 14 -25.83 27.21 31.08
CA LEU A 14 -26.16 25.83 30.76
C LEU A 14 -25.13 25.31 29.76
N GLU A 15 -24.16 24.53 30.23
CA GLU A 15 -23.24 23.77 29.39
C GLU A 15 -24.01 22.61 28.74
N ILE A 16 -24.73 22.90 27.66
CA ILE A 16 -25.33 21.86 26.82
C ILE A 16 -24.19 21.06 26.20
N THR A 17 -24.09 19.78 26.55
CA THR A 17 -23.09 18.90 25.96
C THR A 17 -23.58 18.33 24.63
N PHE A 18 -22.64 18.03 23.72
CA PHE A 18 -22.94 17.62 22.35
C PHE A 18 -23.80 16.34 22.28
N ASP A 19 -23.60 15.40 23.19
CA ASP A 19 -24.36 14.15 23.34
C ASP A 19 -25.82 14.35 23.79
N GLN A 20 -26.13 15.49 24.41
CA GLN A 20 -27.49 15.81 24.87
C GLN A 20 -28.34 16.47 23.77
N LEU A 21 -27.73 16.93 22.66
CA LEU A 21 -28.42 17.62 21.58
C LEU A 21 -29.64 16.87 21.04
N PRO A 22 -29.55 15.57 20.67
CA PRO A 22 -30.72 14.86 20.12
C PRO A 22 -31.89 14.80 21.09
N VAL A 23 -31.60 14.69 22.39
CA VAL A 23 -32.62 14.63 23.44
C VAL A 23 -33.30 15.99 23.59
N ILE A 24 -32.52 17.07 23.69
CA ILE A 24 -33.03 18.43 23.79
C ILE A 24 -33.87 18.78 22.56
N MET A 25 -33.36 18.46 21.37
CA MET A 25 -34.05 18.76 20.11
C MET A 25 -35.38 18.01 19.98
N ASN A 26 -35.41 16.74 20.39
CA ASN A 26 -36.65 15.95 20.39
C ASN A 26 -37.64 16.37 21.49
N GLN A 27 -37.17 16.90 22.62
CA GLN A 27 -38.07 17.35 23.69
C GLN A 27 -38.67 18.72 23.40
N GLU A 28 -37.85 19.69 22.97
CA GLU A 28 -38.27 21.07 22.81
C GLU A 28 -38.94 21.32 21.44
N PHE A 29 -38.41 20.75 20.36
CA PHE A 29 -38.85 21.10 19.00
C PHE A 29 -39.68 20.03 18.28
N ALA A 30 -39.80 18.79 18.79
CA ALA A 30 -40.52 17.73 18.07
C ALA A 30 -41.99 18.08 17.82
N ARG A 31 -42.67 18.72 18.77
CA ARG A 31 -44.07 19.14 18.61
C ARG A 31 -44.20 20.25 17.56
N GLU A 32 -43.27 21.19 17.54
CA GLU A 32 -43.25 22.29 16.58
C GLU A 32 -42.97 21.76 15.17
N LEU A 33 -41.98 20.88 15.02
CA LEU A 33 -41.65 20.19 13.78
C LEU A 33 -42.84 19.38 13.26
N ALA A 34 -43.52 18.59 14.11
CA ALA A 34 -44.70 17.84 13.71
C ALA A 34 -45.82 18.76 13.20
N THR A 35 -46.01 19.92 13.84
CA THR A 35 -46.99 20.93 13.42
C THR A 35 -46.63 21.53 12.05
N TYR A 36 -45.35 21.84 11.83
CA TYR A 36 -44.87 22.31 10.52
C TYR A 36 -44.98 21.24 9.43
N MET A 37 -44.72 19.98 9.76
CA MET A 37 -44.89 18.86 8.82
C MET A 37 -46.35 18.68 8.41
N GLN A 38 -47.28 18.72 9.37
CA GLN A 38 -48.72 18.69 9.05
C GLN A 38 -49.15 19.89 8.20
N ARG A 39 -48.61 21.08 8.46
CA ARG A 39 -48.89 22.26 7.64
C ARG A 39 -48.33 22.12 6.22
N ALA A 40 -47.12 21.58 6.06
CA ALA A 40 -46.52 21.28 4.76
C ALA A 40 -47.34 20.28 3.97
N GLU A 41 -47.76 19.19 4.61
CA GLU A 41 -48.60 18.17 4.00
C GLU A 41 -49.93 18.78 3.52
N ARG A 42 -50.59 19.56 4.38
CA ARG A 42 -51.84 20.24 4.03
C ARG A 42 -51.66 21.23 2.87
N LEU A 43 -50.59 22.01 2.85
CA LEU A 43 -50.29 22.94 1.74
C LEU A 43 -50.01 22.18 0.44
N SER A 44 -49.26 21.07 0.51
CA SER A 44 -48.98 20.23 -0.65
C SER A 44 -50.26 19.65 -1.26
N GLN A 45 -51.17 19.14 -0.42
CA GLN A 45 -52.50 18.66 -0.84
C GLN A 45 -53.31 19.77 -1.50
N GLN A 46 -53.38 20.94 -0.87
CA GLN A 46 -54.10 22.09 -1.42
C GLN A 46 -53.55 22.57 -2.77
N ILE A 47 -52.24 22.44 -3.01
CA ILE A 47 -51.61 22.77 -4.28
C ILE A 47 -52.00 21.73 -5.34
N VAL A 48 -51.88 20.44 -5.03
CA VAL A 48 -52.27 19.32 -5.91
C VAL A 48 -53.76 19.41 -6.31
N GLU A 49 -54.64 19.70 -5.35
CA GLU A 49 -56.08 19.92 -5.61
C GLU A 49 -56.31 21.08 -6.57
N THR A 50 -55.61 22.21 -6.36
CA THR A 50 -55.81 23.39 -7.21
C THR A 50 -55.21 23.18 -8.61
N PHE A 51 -54.14 22.40 -8.73
CA PHE A 51 -53.63 21.95 -10.02
C PHE A 51 -54.61 21.03 -10.74
N SER A 52 -55.30 20.14 -10.01
CA SER A 52 -56.36 19.29 -10.58
C SER A 52 -57.51 20.13 -11.14
N ASP A 53 -57.95 21.18 -10.42
CA ASP A 53 -58.93 22.14 -10.92
C ASP A 53 -58.44 22.85 -12.21
N LEU A 54 -57.17 23.26 -12.24
CA LEU A 54 -56.56 23.89 -13.41
C LEU A 54 -56.53 22.95 -14.61
N LYS A 55 -56.22 21.68 -14.39
CA LYS A 55 -56.23 20.64 -15.44
C LYS A 55 -57.60 20.53 -16.09
N GLU A 56 -58.67 20.50 -15.29
CA GLU A 56 -60.03 20.42 -15.82
C GLU A 56 -60.41 21.67 -16.64
N LEU A 57 -60.00 22.87 -16.21
CA LEU A 57 -60.19 24.09 -16.99
C LEU A 57 -59.39 24.09 -18.30
N LEU A 58 -58.17 23.54 -18.30
CA LEU A 58 -57.34 23.39 -19.51
C LEU A 58 -57.96 22.39 -20.49
N LYS A 59 -58.55 21.29 -20.01
CA LYS A 59 -59.32 20.36 -20.86
C LYS A 59 -60.55 21.02 -21.46
N GLN A 60 -61.28 21.83 -20.68
CA GLN A 60 -62.41 22.61 -21.19
C GLN A 60 -61.98 23.61 -22.26
N LEU A 61 -60.85 24.30 -22.04
CA LEU A 61 -60.25 25.18 -23.05
C LEU A 61 -59.89 24.41 -24.33
N LYS A 62 -59.26 23.24 -24.19
CA LYS A 62 -58.91 22.36 -25.32
C LYS A 62 -60.15 21.97 -26.15
N ALA A 63 -61.26 21.64 -25.49
CA ALA A 63 -62.50 21.25 -26.14
C ALA A 63 -63.30 22.43 -26.74
N ALA A 64 -63.05 23.66 -26.31
CA ALA A 64 -63.75 24.84 -26.81
C ALA A 64 -63.37 25.12 -28.28
N PRO A 65 -64.35 25.38 -29.18
CA PRO A 65 -64.07 25.59 -30.59
C PRO A 65 -63.28 26.88 -30.86
N ALA A 66 -62.34 26.85 -31.80
CA ALA A 66 -61.61 28.03 -32.27
C ALA A 66 -62.05 28.48 -33.67
N THR A 67 -62.01 29.79 -33.90
CA THR A 67 -62.31 30.43 -35.19
C THR A 67 -61.27 30.19 -36.29
N THR A 68 -60.01 29.88 -35.95
CA THR A 68 -58.94 29.63 -36.94
C THR A 68 -58.12 28.39 -36.58
N SER A 69 -57.60 27.71 -37.61
CA SER A 69 -56.74 26.53 -37.45
C SER A 69 -55.46 26.82 -36.66
N PHE A 70 -54.87 28.01 -36.86
CA PHE A 70 -53.70 28.46 -36.10
C PHE A 70 -54.02 28.62 -34.61
N THR A 71 -55.17 29.22 -34.28
CA THR A 71 -55.62 29.39 -32.89
C THR A 71 -55.88 28.04 -32.23
N GLU A 72 -56.51 27.11 -32.96
CA GLU A 72 -56.77 25.74 -32.50
C GLU A 72 -55.47 25.00 -32.17
N LEU A 73 -54.47 25.06 -33.07
CA LEU A 73 -53.17 24.42 -32.87
C LEU A 73 -52.42 24.98 -31.66
N THR A 74 -52.32 26.31 -31.55
CA THR A 74 -51.62 26.97 -30.44
C THR A 74 -52.29 26.69 -29.10
N LYS A 75 -53.64 26.68 -29.07
CA LYS A 75 -54.45 26.38 -27.89
C LYS A 75 -54.23 24.93 -27.43
N ASN A 76 -54.30 23.98 -28.36
CA ASN A 76 -54.14 22.56 -28.05
C ASN A 76 -52.71 22.25 -27.57
N ASN A 77 -51.69 22.80 -28.22
CA ASN A 77 -50.30 22.63 -27.80
C ASN A 77 -50.04 23.22 -26.40
N PHE A 78 -50.64 24.37 -26.07
CA PHE A 78 -50.57 24.93 -24.73
C PHE A 78 -51.26 24.04 -23.70
N CYS A 79 -52.50 23.61 -23.97
CA CYS A 79 -53.28 22.77 -23.06
C CYS A 79 -52.59 21.42 -22.80
N ASP A 80 -52.03 20.80 -23.83
CA ASP A 80 -51.36 19.50 -23.71
C ASP A 80 -50.11 19.57 -22.86
N ARG A 81 -49.24 20.55 -23.12
CA ARG A 81 -48.03 20.76 -22.31
C ARG A 81 -48.35 21.10 -20.85
N ALA A 82 -49.36 21.93 -20.63
CA ALA A 82 -49.78 22.30 -19.28
C ALA A 82 -50.40 21.11 -18.53
N CYS A 83 -51.25 20.31 -19.19
CA CYS A 83 -51.83 19.11 -18.58
C CYS A 83 -50.79 18.04 -18.26
N GLU A 84 -49.86 17.76 -19.18
CA GLU A 84 -48.78 16.79 -18.96
C GLU A 84 -47.95 17.15 -17.73
N ARG A 85 -47.64 18.44 -17.56
CA ARG A 85 -46.85 18.90 -16.42
C ARG A 85 -47.61 18.91 -15.11
N ILE A 86 -48.90 19.23 -15.14
CA ILE A 86 -49.77 19.07 -13.97
C ILE A 86 -49.83 17.60 -13.52
N ASP A 87 -49.84 16.65 -14.45
CA ASP A 87 -49.95 15.21 -14.14
C ASP A 87 -48.75 14.65 -13.39
N ALA A 88 -47.59 15.29 -13.52
CA ALA A 88 -46.40 14.95 -12.74
C ALA A 88 -46.48 15.45 -11.28
N ILE A 89 -47.36 16.40 -10.96
CA ILE A 89 -47.48 16.99 -9.63
C ILE A 89 -48.34 16.10 -8.73
N THR A 90 -47.68 15.37 -7.84
CA THR A 90 -48.32 14.48 -6.87
C THR A 90 -47.98 14.88 -5.43
N ILE A 91 -48.73 14.36 -4.47
CA ILE A 91 -48.46 14.61 -3.04
C ILE A 91 -47.10 13.98 -2.70
N PRO A 92 -46.10 14.77 -2.24
CA PRO A 92 -44.79 14.25 -1.91
C PRO A 92 -44.82 13.40 -0.63
N PRO A 93 -43.89 12.45 -0.46
CA PRO A 93 -43.67 11.75 0.80
C PRO A 93 -43.43 12.75 1.96
N ALA A 94 -43.81 12.37 3.19
CA ALA A 94 -43.71 13.20 4.38
C ALA A 94 -42.24 13.37 4.86
N ALA A 95 -41.44 14.08 4.07
CA ALA A 95 -40.03 14.35 4.33
C ALA A 95 -39.63 15.73 3.79
N TRP A 96 -38.81 16.47 4.54
CA TRP A 96 -38.40 17.83 4.17
C TRP A 96 -37.69 17.93 2.82
N PRO A 97 -36.77 17.03 2.45
CA PRO A 97 -36.17 17.02 1.11
C PRO A 97 -37.22 16.85 0.00
N ALA A 98 -38.22 15.99 0.21
CA ALA A 98 -39.28 15.76 -0.77
C ALA A 98 -40.18 16.99 -0.97
N TYR A 99 -40.49 17.73 0.09
CA TYR A 99 -41.23 18.99 -0.03
C TYR A 99 -40.45 20.07 -0.80
N ARG A 100 -39.12 20.13 -0.67
CA ARG A 100 -38.30 21.08 -1.45
C ARG A 100 -38.36 20.77 -2.95
N THR A 101 -38.21 19.49 -3.32
CA THR A 101 -38.34 19.05 -4.72
C THR A 101 -39.72 19.37 -5.28
N PHE A 102 -40.79 19.06 -4.52
CA PHE A 102 -42.17 19.35 -4.91
C PHE A 102 -42.41 20.84 -5.22
N VAL A 103 -41.86 21.75 -4.42
CA VAL A 103 -41.98 23.19 -4.67
C VAL A 103 -41.34 23.57 -6.00
N GLY A 104 -40.17 23.02 -6.33
CA GLY A 104 -39.52 23.24 -7.62
C GLY A 104 -40.37 22.75 -8.80
N ASP A 105 -40.89 21.51 -8.71
CA ASP A 105 -41.74 20.93 -9.76
C ASP A 105 -43.03 21.76 -9.99
N ALA A 106 -43.65 22.22 -8.89
CA ALA A 106 -44.85 23.05 -8.93
C ALA A 106 -44.59 24.42 -9.61
N GLU A 107 -43.42 25.02 -9.38
CA GLU A 107 -43.03 26.29 -10.00
C GLU A 107 -42.77 26.17 -11.50
N GLU A 108 -42.16 25.06 -11.92
CA GLU A 108 -41.99 24.74 -13.33
C GLU A 108 -43.35 24.60 -14.04
N ALA A 109 -44.29 23.88 -13.41
CA ALA A 109 -45.65 23.74 -13.93
C ALA A 109 -46.36 25.11 -14.04
N MET A 110 -46.23 25.97 -13.03
CA MET A 110 -46.81 27.31 -13.05
C MET A 110 -46.20 28.22 -14.12
N THR A 111 -44.90 28.09 -14.39
CA THR A 111 -44.23 28.85 -15.45
C THR A 111 -44.82 28.55 -16.83
N LEU A 112 -45.19 27.30 -17.08
CA LEU A 112 -45.84 26.88 -18.33
C LEU A 112 -47.28 27.39 -18.43
N ILE A 113 -48.03 27.40 -17.32
CA ILE A 113 -49.42 27.90 -17.27
C ILE A 113 -49.46 29.43 -17.46
N ASN A 114 -48.49 30.16 -16.90
CA ASN A 114 -48.41 31.62 -16.97
C ASN A 114 -47.75 32.17 -18.26
N ASN A 115 -47.50 31.32 -19.26
CA ASN A 115 -46.79 31.65 -20.51
C ASN A 115 -47.53 32.70 -21.38
N PRO A 116 -46.83 33.52 -22.20
CA PRO A 116 -47.41 34.45 -23.20
C PRO A 116 -48.71 34.01 -23.91
N SER A 117 -48.85 32.72 -24.27
CA SER A 117 -50.08 32.20 -24.89
C SER A 117 -51.35 32.43 -24.04
N LEU A 118 -51.24 32.44 -22.71
CA LEU A 118 -52.35 32.78 -21.80
C LEU A 118 -52.81 34.25 -21.98
N LYS A 119 -51.89 35.17 -22.25
CA LYS A 119 -52.20 36.59 -22.49
C LYS A 119 -52.86 36.79 -23.85
N GLU A 120 -52.43 36.04 -24.85
CA GLU A 120 -52.96 36.07 -26.22
C GLU A 120 -54.40 35.53 -26.27
N PHE A 121 -54.69 34.41 -25.63
CA PHE A 121 -56.05 33.84 -25.62
C PHE A 121 -57.07 34.65 -24.83
N LYS A 122 -56.63 35.41 -23.82
CA LYS A 122 -57.53 36.26 -23.02
C LYS A 122 -58.20 37.37 -23.83
N GLN A 123 -57.57 37.79 -24.93
CA GLN A 123 -58.10 38.83 -25.82
C GLN A 123 -59.16 38.29 -26.79
N LEU A 124 -59.26 36.96 -26.94
CA LEU A 124 -60.28 36.32 -27.76
C LEU A 124 -61.58 36.14 -26.97
N HIS A 125 -62.67 36.75 -27.45
CA HIS A 125 -63.98 36.68 -26.78
C HIS A 125 -64.46 35.24 -26.54
N GLN A 126 -64.14 34.32 -27.45
CA GLN A 126 -64.54 32.90 -27.37
C GLN A 126 -63.92 32.13 -26.19
N PHE A 127 -62.77 32.57 -25.68
CA PHE A 127 -62.07 31.90 -24.57
C PHE A 127 -62.01 32.73 -23.28
N LYS A 128 -62.44 33.99 -23.34
CA LYS A 128 -62.31 34.97 -22.25
C LYS A 128 -62.75 34.43 -20.89
N THR A 129 -63.88 33.73 -20.80
CA THR A 129 -64.42 33.19 -19.55
C THR A 129 -63.51 32.11 -18.95
N ILE A 130 -63.18 31.06 -19.72
CA ILE A 130 -62.33 29.95 -19.28
C ILE A 130 -60.93 30.46 -18.93
N MET A 131 -60.37 31.34 -19.75
CA MET A 131 -59.05 31.94 -19.51
C MET A 131 -59.02 32.81 -18.25
N THR A 132 -60.13 33.49 -17.92
CA THR A 132 -60.23 34.26 -16.67
C THR A 132 -60.27 33.34 -15.45
N GLN A 133 -60.95 32.19 -15.55
CA GLN A 133 -60.95 31.17 -14.50
C GLN A 133 -59.57 30.52 -14.31
N ILE A 134 -58.89 30.16 -15.41
CA ILE A 134 -57.51 29.64 -15.37
C ILE A 134 -56.58 30.64 -14.69
N ALA A 135 -56.60 31.91 -15.12
CA ALA A 135 -55.76 32.95 -14.53
C ALA A 135 -56.05 33.18 -13.03
N SER A 136 -57.31 33.05 -12.61
CA SER A 136 -57.68 33.16 -11.19
C SER A 136 -57.10 32.00 -10.37
N LYS A 137 -57.24 30.75 -10.86
CA LYS A 137 -56.73 29.56 -10.17
C LYS A 137 -55.20 29.51 -10.17
N ALA A 138 -54.57 29.90 -11.27
CA ALA A 138 -53.12 30.04 -11.39
C ALA A 138 -52.54 30.97 -10.30
N LYS A 139 -53.15 32.14 -10.09
CA LYS A 139 -52.75 33.06 -9.00
C LYS A 139 -52.87 32.42 -7.61
N THR A 140 -53.91 31.61 -7.39
CA THR A 140 -54.08 30.90 -6.12
C THR A 140 -52.98 29.87 -5.90
N VAL A 141 -52.58 29.13 -6.94
CA VAL A 141 -51.47 28.18 -6.86
C VAL A 141 -50.15 28.89 -6.60
N ASP A 142 -49.83 29.95 -7.36
CA ASP A 142 -48.61 30.74 -7.16
C ASP A 142 -48.50 31.26 -5.71
N ALA A 143 -49.59 31.78 -5.16
CA ALA A 143 -49.61 32.27 -3.79
C ALA A 143 -49.32 31.16 -2.76
N LYS A 144 -49.90 29.96 -2.96
CA LYS A 144 -49.67 28.79 -2.11
C LYS A 144 -48.23 28.27 -2.23
N ILE A 145 -47.67 28.23 -3.43
CA ILE A 145 -46.27 27.85 -3.68
C ILE A 145 -45.32 28.82 -2.97
N ILE A 146 -45.56 30.13 -3.09
CA ILE A 146 -44.75 31.16 -2.42
C ILE A 146 -44.84 31.01 -0.90
N GLU A 147 -46.04 30.78 -0.35
CA GLU A 147 -46.21 30.51 1.08
C GLU A 147 -45.42 29.27 1.51
N PHE A 148 -45.54 28.19 0.74
CA PHE A 148 -44.87 26.92 1.03
C PHE A 148 -43.35 27.09 0.99
N ARG A 149 -42.82 27.74 -0.05
CA ARG A 149 -41.39 28.05 -0.17
C ARG A 149 -40.89 28.86 1.02
N LYS A 150 -41.58 29.94 1.40
CA LYS A 150 -41.22 30.76 2.56
C LYS A 150 -41.17 29.94 3.86
N MET A 151 -42.15 29.06 4.05
CA MET A 151 -42.19 28.18 5.22
C MET A 151 -40.98 27.24 5.25
N LEU A 152 -40.58 26.67 4.11
CA LEU A 152 -39.40 25.80 4.01
C LEU A 152 -38.07 26.54 4.15
N GLU A 153 -38.00 27.81 3.70
CA GLU A 153 -36.73 28.56 3.60
C GLU A 153 -36.41 29.45 4.80
N THR A 154 -37.43 29.91 5.54
CA THR A 154 -37.29 30.94 6.57
C THR A 154 -37.94 30.60 7.91
N GLY A 155 -38.63 29.45 8.00
CA GLY A 155 -39.30 28.99 9.21
C GLY A 155 -38.33 28.52 10.31
N THR A 156 -38.81 28.54 11.56
CA THR A 156 -38.11 27.95 12.72
C THR A 156 -37.75 26.48 12.46
N SER A 157 -38.65 25.74 11.81
CA SER A 157 -38.43 24.34 11.41
C SER A 157 -37.19 24.13 10.56
N LYS A 158 -36.88 25.04 9.62
CA LYS A 158 -35.64 24.93 8.83
C LYS A 158 -34.41 25.02 9.72
N LYS A 159 -34.36 26.02 10.60
CA LYS A 159 -33.21 26.22 11.48
C LYS A 159 -33.00 25.04 12.44
N VAL A 160 -34.09 24.49 12.97
CA VAL A 160 -34.06 23.28 13.80
C VAL A 160 -33.47 22.10 13.02
N LEU A 161 -33.84 21.95 11.74
CA LEU A 161 -33.31 20.89 10.89
C LEU A 161 -31.86 21.14 10.47
N ASP A 162 -31.47 22.37 10.16
CA ASP A 162 -30.08 22.73 9.87
C ASP A 162 -29.16 22.37 11.07
N VAL A 163 -29.67 22.50 12.31
CA VAL A 163 -28.98 22.04 13.53
C VAL A 163 -28.88 20.51 13.59
N PHE A 164 -29.92 19.76 13.22
CA PHE A 164 -29.86 18.30 13.14
C PHE A 164 -28.83 17.81 12.11
N ASP A 165 -28.82 18.42 10.91
CA ASP A 165 -27.89 18.05 9.85
C ASP A 165 -26.43 18.34 10.26
N ALA A 166 -26.19 19.49 10.90
CA ALA A 166 -24.88 19.84 11.44
C ALA A 166 -24.45 18.90 12.58
N TYR A 167 -25.38 18.48 13.45
CA TYR A 167 -25.11 17.49 14.49
C TYR A 167 -24.65 16.14 13.90
N GLU A 168 -25.39 15.59 12.93
CA GLU A 168 -24.99 14.32 12.31
C GLU A 168 -23.64 14.44 11.59
N THR A 169 -23.39 15.56 10.90
CA THR A 169 -22.08 15.83 10.27
C THR A 169 -20.93 15.81 11.29
N ILE A 170 -21.10 16.47 12.44
CA ILE A 170 -20.07 16.51 13.49
C ILE A 170 -19.86 15.13 14.11
N LYS A 171 -20.94 14.38 14.31
CA LYS A 171 -20.92 13.01 14.84
C LYS A 171 -20.19 12.04 13.91
N GLU A 172 -20.42 12.11 12.60
CA GLU A 172 -19.67 11.33 11.60
C GLU A 172 -18.17 11.66 11.68
N ARG A 173 -17.81 12.95 11.72
CA ARG A 173 -16.41 13.37 11.87
C ARG A 173 -15.77 12.91 13.19
N GLN A 174 -16.52 12.86 14.29
CA GLN A 174 -16.03 12.31 15.55
C GLN A 174 -15.66 10.82 15.41
N GLN A 175 -16.44 10.04 14.66
CA GLN A 175 -16.14 8.64 14.38
C GLN A 175 -14.90 8.50 13.50
N GLU A 176 -14.78 9.32 12.45
CA GLU A 176 -13.56 9.36 11.60
C GLU A 176 -12.31 9.68 12.43
N LEU A 177 -12.41 10.62 13.36
CA LEU A 177 -11.32 11.03 14.24
C LEU A 177 -10.90 9.90 15.19
N ALA A 178 -11.87 9.15 15.73
CA ALA A 178 -11.61 7.95 16.53
C ALA A 178 -10.86 6.89 15.71
N HIS A 179 -11.31 6.62 14.48
CA HIS A 179 -10.67 5.66 13.58
C HIS A 179 -9.23 6.07 13.19
N LEU A 180 -9.00 7.37 12.97
CA LEU A 180 -7.65 7.91 12.75
C LEU A 180 -6.77 7.68 13.99
N GLY A 181 -7.32 7.89 15.19
CA GLY A 181 -6.65 7.59 16.46
C GLY A 181 -6.22 6.12 16.59
N GLU A 182 -7.10 5.17 16.28
CA GLU A 182 -6.79 3.74 16.26
C GLU A 182 -5.66 3.42 15.27
N THR A 183 -5.71 4.01 14.08
CA THR A 183 -4.72 3.81 13.03
C THR A 183 -3.34 4.31 13.42
N ILE A 184 -3.26 5.46 14.12
CA ILE A 184 -2.02 5.99 14.69
C ILE A 184 -1.48 5.01 15.74
N ALA A 185 -2.32 4.55 16.66
CA ALA A 185 -1.92 3.62 17.72
C ALA A 185 -1.39 2.28 17.17
N MET A 186 -2.00 1.74 16.11
CA MET A 186 -1.49 0.55 15.42
C MET A 186 -0.10 0.81 14.81
N THR A 187 0.09 1.96 14.17
CA THR A 187 1.38 2.34 13.57
C THR A 187 2.48 2.47 14.64
N GLU A 188 2.15 3.08 15.79
CA GLU A 188 3.06 3.22 16.93
C GLU A 188 3.49 1.88 17.51
N LYS A 189 2.61 0.87 17.51
CA LYS A 189 2.95 -0.49 17.97
C LYS A 189 3.88 -1.23 17.00
N SER A 190 3.77 -0.98 15.70
CA SER A 190 4.61 -1.65 14.69
C SER A 190 6.05 -1.14 14.66
N ILE A 191 6.29 0.13 15.01
CA ILE A 191 7.62 0.75 14.95
C ILE A 191 8.63 0.03 15.88
N PRO A 192 8.36 -0.19 17.18
CA PRO A 192 9.28 -0.90 18.08
C PRO A 192 9.63 -2.30 17.59
N PHE A 193 8.67 -3.05 17.04
CA PHE A 193 8.92 -4.39 16.53
C PHE A 193 9.97 -4.39 15.40
N LEU A 194 9.83 -3.48 14.43
CA LEU A 194 10.81 -3.36 13.34
C LEU A 194 12.16 -2.84 13.82
N VAL A 195 12.19 -1.93 14.80
CA VAL A 195 13.44 -1.47 15.43
C VAL A 195 14.16 -2.62 16.13
N ASP A 196 13.43 -3.47 16.85
CA ASP A 196 13.99 -4.66 17.49
C ASP A 196 14.54 -5.65 16.44
N GLU A 197 13.83 -5.86 15.33
CA GLU A 197 14.29 -6.69 14.21
C GLU A 197 15.57 -6.13 13.56
N VAL A 198 15.67 -4.80 13.36
CA VAL A 198 16.92 -4.14 12.92
C VAL A 198 18.06 -4.45 13.90
N GLY A 199 17.81 -4.33 15.20
CA GLY A 199 18.79 -4.64 16.25
C GLY A 199 19.21 -6.12 16.29
N LYS A 200 18.31 -7.06 15.96
CA LYS A 200 18.65 -8.49 15.82
C LYS A 200 19.55 -8.73 14.62
N ASN A 201 19.22 -8.15 13.46
CA ASN A 201 20.02 -8.28 12.24
C ASN A 201 21.43 -7.70 12.42
N ASP A 202 21.58 -6.60 13.17
CA ASP A 202 22.89 -6.06 13.52
C ASP A 202 23.76 -7.05 14.31
N ARG A 203 23.16 -7.74 15.29
CA ARG A 203 23.87 -8.77 16.06
C ARG A 203 24.24 -9.96 15.19
N GLU A 204 23.36 -10.37 14.27
CA GLU A 204 23.64 -11.47 13.34
C GLU A 204 24.80 -11.15 12.39
N ILE A 205 24.82 -9.93 11.82
CA ILE A 205 25.91 -9.46 10.96
C ILE A 205 27.24 -9.49 11.74
N GLU A 206 27.25 -8.97 12.96
CA GLU A 206 28.47 -8.92 13.77
C GLU A 206 28.97 -10.32 14.17
N MET A 207 28.05 -11.22 14.55
CA MET A 207 28.40 -12.61 14.83
C MET A 207 28.99 -13.32 13.61
N ASN A 208 28.44 -13.10 12.42
CA ASN A 208 28.96 -13.71 11.19
C ASN A 208 30.32 -13.10 10.79
N ARG A 209 30.57 -11.81 11.06
CA ARG A 209 31.91 -11.19 10.87
C ARG A 209 32.96 -11.83 11.77
N LEU A 210 32.64 -12.04 13.05
CA LEU A 210 33.55 -12.70 13.99
C LEU A 210 33.89 -14.11 13.50
N LYS A 211 32.89 -14.89 13.07
CA LYS A 211 33.12 -16.23 12.51
C LYS A 211 33.96 -16.23 11.23
N LEU A 212 33.75 -15.27 10.33
CA LEU A 212 34.60 -15.11 9.14
C LEU A 212 36.04 -14.77 9.54
N SER A 213 36.24 -13.97 10.59
CA SER A 213 37.58 -13.70 11.13
C SER A 213 38.23 -14.94 11.73
N GLU A 214 37.47 -15.85 12.34
CA GLU A 214 37.99 -17.14 12.84
C GLU A 214 38.45 -18.06 11.69
N LEU A 215 37.79 -17.98 10.53
CA LEU A 215 38.22 -18.73 9.32
C LEU A 215 39.56 -18.24 8.75
N HIS A 216 40.02 -17.03 9.13
CA HIS A 216 41.32 -16.53 8.72
C HIS A 216 42.48 -17.40 9.22
N GLU A 217 42.32 -18.06 10.36
CA GLU A 217 43.34 -19.00 10.88
C GLU A 217 43.51 -20.21 9.95
N LEU A 218 42.41 -20.70 9.35
CA LEU A 218 42.45 -21.77 8.35
C LEU A 218 43.16 -21.31 7.06
N GLU A 219 42.93 -20.07 6.62
CA GLU A 219 43.62 -19.50 5.46
C GLU A 219 45.14 -19.43 5.69
N ILE A 220 45.55 -18.98 6.87
CA ILE A 220 46.96 -18.93 7.29
C ILE A 220 47.56 -20.35 7.32
N GLU A 221 46.83 -21.33 7.84
CA GLU A 221 47.28 -22.73 7.86
C GLU A 221 47.46 -23.29 6.45
N ILE A 222 46.50 -23.04 5.54
CA ILE A 222 46.57 -23.44 4.13
C ILE A 222 47.82 -22.85 3.47
N GLU A 223 48.10 -21.57 3.68
CA GLU A 223 49.25 -20.89 3.08
C GLU A 223 50.59 -21.42 3.60
N ASN A 224 50.67 -21.69 4.91
CA ASN A 224 51.83 -22.33 5.51
C ASN A 224 52.08 -23.72 4.90
N LYS A 225 51.04 -24.53 4.72
CA LYS A 225 51.15 -25.85 4.10
C LYS A 225 51.50 -25.78 2.61
N LYS A 226 50.99 -24.80 1.86
CA LYS A 226 51.40 -24.55 0.47
C LYS A 226 52.89 -24.23 0.37
N THR A 227 53.39 -23.38 1.26
CA THR A 227 54.82 -23.04 1.35
C THR A 227 55.69 -24.28 1.62
N GLN A 228 55.23 -25.17 2.52
CA GLN A 228 55.90 -26.46 2.78
C GLN A 228 55.86 -27.37 1.53
N LEU A 229 54.71 -27.47 0.86
CA LEU A 229 54.53 -28.26 -0.35
C LEU A 229 55.46 -27.78 -1.47
N ASP A 230 55.58 -26.46 -1.66
CA ASP A 230 56.50 -25.84 -2.63
C ASP A 230 57.97 -26.14 -2.30
N THR A 231 58.32 -26.16 -1.02
CA THR A 231 59.66 -26.51 -0.57
C THR A 231 60.00 -27.96 -0.93
N LEU A 232 59.09 -28.91 -0.65
CA LEU A 232 59.24 -30.31 -1.05
C LEU A 232 59.28 -30.45 -2.58
N SER A 233 58.44 -29.71 -3.29
CA SER A 233 58.41 -29.69 -4.75
C SER A 233 59.75 -29.29 -5.34
N LYS A 234 60.41 -28.26 -4.80
CA LYS A 234 61.76 -27.80 -5.21
C LYS A 234 62.84 -28.82 -4.88
N GLN A 235 62.78 -29.48 -3.72
CA GLN A 235 63.72 -30.56 -3.38
C GLN A 235 63.61 -31.73 -4.37
N LEU A 236 62.38 -32.08 -4.76
CA LEU A 236 62.14 -33.08 -5.79
C LEU A 236 62.61 -32.60 -7.18
N ASP A 237 62.39 -31.34 -7.55
CA ASP A 237 62.90 -30.79 -8.82
C ASP A 237 64.42 -30.89 -8.92
N GLN A 238 65.12 -30.58 -7.82
CA GLN A 238 66.57 -30.74 -7.74
C GLN A 238 66.97 -32.21 -7.89
N SER A 239 66.25 -33.11 -7.22
CA SER A 239 66.51 -34.56 -7.29
C SER A 239 66.32 -35.11 -8.70
N PHE A 240 65.29 -34.67 -9.44
CA PHE A 240 64.98 -35.14 -10.80
C PHE A 240 65.63 -34.31 -11.91
N SER A 241 66.44 -33.31 -11.58
CA SER A 241 67.06 -32.43 -12.58
C SER A 241 67.97 -33.20 -13.54
N GLY A 242 67.67 -33.13 -14.84
CA GLY A 242 68.43 -33.83 -15.88
C GLY A 242 68.19 -35.35 -15.97
N MET A 243 67.34 -35.91 -15.11
CA MET A 243 67.00 -37.35 -15.11
C MET A 243 66.15 -37.74 -16.33
N ASP A 244 65.38 -36.80 -16.88
CA ASP A 244 64.56 -36.97 -18.08
C ASP A 244 65.38 -37.42 -19.31
N LYS A 245 66.60 -36.87 -19.47
CA LYS A 245 67.49 -37.26 -20.56
C LYS A 245 68.08 -38.66 -20.35
N LEU A 246 68.42 -38.98 -19.10
CA LEU A 246 68.99 -40.28 -18.74
C LEU A 246 67.95 -41.39 -18.87
N PHE A 247 66.74 -41.17 -18.36
CA PHE A 247 65.62 -42.08 -18.56
C PHE A 247 65.25 -42.23 -20.04
N ARG A 248 65.32 -41.16 -20.86
CA ARG A 248 65.14 -41.29 -22.31
C ARG A 248 66.13 -42.24 -22.96
N LEU A 249 67.42 -42.11 -22.63
CA LEU A 249 68.46 -43.00 -23.17
C LEU A 249 68.26 -44.43 -22.68
N PHE A 250 67.96 -44.61 -21.39
CA PHE A 250 67.67 -45.90 -20.79
C PHE A 250 66.48 -46.62 -21.44
N PHE A 251 65.32 -45.95 -21.56
CA PHE A 251 64.14 -46.56 -22.17
C PHE A 251 64.26 -46.72 -23.70
N HIS A 252 65.14 -45.97 -24.37
CA HIS A 252 65.44 -46.21 -25.79
C HIS A 252 66.23 -47.51 -26.01
N GLN A 253 67.07 -47.89 -25.06
CA GLN A 253 67.84 -49.14 -25.11
C GLN A 253 67.04 -50.36 -24.61
N HIS A 254 65.95 -50.12 -23.88
CA HIS A 254 65.09 -51.17 -23.31
C HIS A 254 63.62 -50.98 -23.73
N GLU A 255 63.26 -51.47 -24.91
CA GLU A 255 61.91 -51.30 -25.50
C GLU A 255 60.78 -52.07 -24.75
N THR A 256 61.12 -52.96 -23.82
CA THR A 256 60.21 -53.92 -23.16
C THR A 256 59.50 -53.42 -21.90
N TYR A 257 59.75 -52.19 -21.43
CA TYR A 257 59.04 -51.67 -20.24
C TYR A 257 57.59 -51.24 -20.53
N GLU A 258 56.73 -51.36 -19.50
CA GLU A 258 55.33 -50.90 -19.51
C GLU A 258 55.23 -49.38 -19.76
N ASP A 259 54.12 -48.95 -20.38
CA ASP A 259 53.90 -47.55 -20.78
C ASP A 259 53.93 -46.55 -19.60
N THR A 260 53.51 -46.99 -18.41
CA THR A 260 53.58 -46.20 -17.16
C THR A 260 55.02 -45.91 -16.74
N LEU A 261 55.95 -46.86 -16.95
CA LEU A 261 57.37 -46.66 -16.67
C LEU A 261 58.04 -45.82 -17.76
N LYS A 262 57.60 -45.94 -19.02
CA LYS A 262 58.09 -45.10 -20.12
C LYS A 262 57.77 -43.61 -19.93
N SER A 263 56.78 -43.26 -19.10
CA SER A 263 56.46 -41.86 -18.75
C SER A 263 57.59 -41.16 -17.99
N TYR A 264 58.47 -41.90 -17.31
CA TYR A 264 59.69 -41.34 -16.70
C TYR A 264 60.64 -40.70 -17.72
N ALA A 265 60.60 -41.11 -18.99
CA ALA A 265 61.40 -40.50 -20.05
C ALA A 265 60.96 -39.05 -20.38
N VAL A 266 59.69 -38.71 -20.11
CA VAL A 266 59.12 -37.41 -20.47
C VAL A 266 59.02 -36.51 -19.25
N GLN A 267 58.50 -37.06 -18.16
CA GLN A 267 58.14 -36.34 -16.95
C GLN A 267 58.50 -37.17 -15.69
N PRO A 268 59.80 -37.31 -15.35
CA PRO A 268 60.24 -38.19 -14.26
C PRO A 268 59.60 -37.86 -12.91
N LYS A 269 59.54 -36.57 -12.55
CA LYS A 269 58.99 -36.11 -11.27
C LYS A 269 57.49 -36.34 -11.19
N GLU A 270 56.71 -35.95 -12.20
CA GLU A 270 55.26 -36.16 -12.19
C GLU A 270 54.92 -37.65 -12.23
N THR A 271 55.66 -38.45 -13.00
CA THR A 271 55.50 -39.91 -13.02
C THR A 271 55.77 -40.50 -11.64
N PHE A 272 56.87 -40.09 -10.99
CA PHE A 272 57.18 -40.53 -9.62
C PHE A 272 56.10 -40.16 -8.60
N LEU A 273 55.58 -38.95 -8.67
CA LEU A 273 54.61 -38.44 -7.71
C LEU A 273 53.21 -39.02 -7.92
N LEU A 274 52.77 -39.20 -9.16
CA LEU A 274 51.35 -39.42 -9.49
C LEU A 274 51.06 -40.77 -10.14
N HIS A 275 52.05 -41.41 -10.76
CA HIS A 275 51.82 -42.59 -11.61
C HIS A 275 52.60 -43.83 -11.14
N ASP A 276 53.66 -43.66 -10.35
CA ASP A 276 54.44 -44.75 -9.76
C ASP A 276 53.81 -45.28 -8.47
N ALA A 277 52.63 -45.89 -8.55
CA ALA A 277 51.94 -46.42 -7.37
C ALA A 277 52.71 -47.55 -6.66
N GLU A 278 53.53 -48.29 -7.40
CA GLU A 278 54.31 -49.43 -6.91
C GLU A 278 55.72 -49.05 -6.41
N ASN A 279 56.07 -47.76 -6.43
CA ASN A 279 57.38 -47.25 -6.00
C ASN A 279 58.54 -47.95 -6.71
N ARG A 280 58.46 -48.04 -8.04
CA ARG A 280 59.44 -48.70 -8.92
C ARG A 280 60.67 -47.85 -9.19
N LEU A 281 60.66 -46.55 -8.86
CA LEU A 281 61.83 -45.67 -9.02
C LEU A 281 63.15 -46.21 -8.46
N PRO A 282 63.24 -46.81 -7.25
CA PRO A 282 64.48 -47.35 -6.72
C PRO A 282 65.10 -48.42 -7.62
N THR A 283 64.26 -49.30 -8.18
CA THR A 283 64.70 -50.35 -9.12
C THR A 283 65.21 -49.73 -10.42
N LEU A 284 64.48 -48.75 -10.96
CA LEU A 284 64.90 -48.03 -12.17
C LEU A 284 66.21 -47.26 -11.99
N LEU A 285 66.44 -46.65 -10.82
CA LEU A 285 67.68 -45.95 -10.52
C LEU A 285 68.87 -46.92 -10.44
N ALA A 286 68.68 -48.09 -9.83
CA ALA A 286 69.73 -49.11 -9.73
C ALA A 286 70.08 -49.73 -11.11
N GLU A 287 69.07 -49.95 -11.96
CA GLU A 287 69.27 -50.42 -13.34
C GLU A 287 69.97 -49.36 -14.20
N LEU A 288 69.52 -48.10 -14.11
CA LEU A 288 70.15 -46.97 -14.79
C LEU A 288 71.61 -46.80 -14.38
N GLU A 289 71.92 -46.87 -13.08
CA GLU A 289 73.29 -46.78 -12.56
C GLU A 289 74.18 -47.89 -13.13
N LYS A 290 73.66 -49.13 -13.24
CA LYS A 290 74.38 -50.26 -13.81
C LYS A 290 74.70 -50.07 -15.29
N GLU A 291 73.74 -49.59 -16.09
CA GLU A 291 73.94 -49.34 -17.52
C GLU A 291 74.93 -48.19 -17.78
N ILE A 292 74.91 -47.14 -16.95
CA ILE A 292 75.92 -46.07 -16.99
C ILE A 292 77.32 -46.62 -16.62
N ASN A 293 77.41 -47.46 -15.59
CA ASN A 293 78.69 -48.02 -15.15
C ASN A 293 79.32 -49.01 -16.15
N ASN A 294 78.49 -49.75 -16.88
CA ASN A 294 78.92 -50.69 -17.93
C ASN A 294 79.22 -49.99 -19.27
N GLY A 295 79.01 -48.67 -19.37
CA GLY A 295 79.26 -47.88 -20.58
C GLY A 295 78.18 -48.00 -21.66
N ALA A 296 77.01 -48.57 -21.33
CA ALA A 296 75.88 -48.65 -22.26
C ALA A 296 75.19 -47.29 -22.44
N ILE A 297 75.14 -46.48 -21.39
CA ILE A 297 74.64 -45.09 -21.42
C ILE A 297 75.81 -44.13 -21.18
N ASP A 298 76.12 -43.31 -22.19
CA ASP A 298 77.16 -42.28 -22.09
C ASP A 298 76.62 -41.01 -21.41
N CYS A 299 77.28 -40.58 -20.33
CA CYS A 299 76.96 -39.34 -19.63
C CYS A 299 78.20 -38.75 -18.94
N ASP A 300 78.16 -37.44 -18.65
CA ASP A 300 79.23 -36.78 -17.91
C ASP A 300 79.35 -37.28 -16.45
N ASP A 301 80.54 -37.10 -15.86
CA ASP A 301 80.85 -37.57 -14.49
C ASP A 301 79.90 -37.00 -13.43
N LYS A 302 79.39 -35.76 -13.62
CA LYS A 302 78.48 -35.11 -12.68
C LYS A 302 77.11 -35.79 -12.65
N ARG A 303 76.58 -36.17 -13.81
CA ARG A 303 75.33 -36.92 -13.91
C ARG A 303 75.48 -38.35 -13.40
N LYS A 304 76.63 -38.97 -13.65
CA LYS A 304 76.96 -40.29 -13.12
C LYS A 304 76.99 -40.30 -11.59
N GLU A 305 77.63 -39.30 -10.98
CA GLU A 305 77.64 -39.09 -9.53
C GLU A 305 76.22 -38.85 -8.98
N HIS A 306 75.45 -37.96 -9.62
CA HIS A 306 74.06 -37.66 -9.23
C HIS A 306 73.14 -38.90 -9.25
N VAL A 307 73.19 -39.73 -10.29
CA VAL A 307 72.42 -40.98 -10.35
C VAL A 307 72.86 -41.96 -9.26
N SER A 308 74.17 -42.08 -9.03
CA SER A 308 74.71 -42.96 -7.97
C SER A 308 74.24 -42.51 -6.57
N ASP A 309 74.20 -41.20 -6.32
CA ASP A 309 73.75 -40.66 -5.04
C ASP A 309 72.24 -40.88 -4.81
N LEU A 310 71.42 -40.72 -5.85
CA LEU A 310 69.99 -41.05 -5.80
C LEU A 310 69.75 -42.54 -5.62
N ALA A 311 70.52 -43.40 -6.30
CA ALA A 311 70.44 -44.86 -6.18
C ALA A 311 70.84 -45.37 -4.78
N LYS A 312 71.72 -44.64 -4.08
CA LYS A 312 72.09 -44.91 -2.67
C LYS A 312 71.08 -44.39 -1.66
N THR A 313 70.21 -43.45 -2.04
CA THR A 313 69.25 -42.80 -1.12
C THR A 313 67.76 -42.91 -1.52
N PRO A 314 67.27 -44.04 -2.08
CA PRO A 314 65.90 -44.14 -2.58
C PRO A 314 64.83 -44.00 -1.49
N ALA A 315 65.15 -44.41 -0.26
CA ALA A 315 64.26 -44.25 0.90
C ALA A 315 63.95 -42.76 1.20
N MET A 316 64.91 -41.86 0.94
CA MET A 316 64.70 -40.42 1.10
C MET A 316 63.67 -39.90 0.10
N LEU A 317 63.79 -40.29 -1.18
CA LEU A 317 62.83 -39.90 -2.23
C LEU A 317 61.42 -40.40 -1.94
N LEU A 318 61.29 -41.65 -1.47
CA LEU A 318 60.00 -42.22 -1.08
C LEU A 318 59.37 -41.49 0.12
N THR A 319 60.19 -41.06 1.07
CA THR A 319 59.73 -40.23 2.20
C THR A 319 59.24 -38.87 1.72
N LEU A 320 60.00 -38.19 0.85
CA LEU A 320 59.61 -36.92 0.25
C LEU A 320 58.30 -37.03 -0.54
N LYS A 321 58.11 -38.13 -1.29
CA LYS A 321 56.86 -38.42 -2.01
C LYS A 321 55.68 -38.59 -1.04
N ALA A 322 55.85 -39.36 0.03
CA ALA A 322 54.81 -39.59 1.01
C ALA A 322 54.40 -38.28 1.71
N ASP A 323 55.37 -37.45 2.10
CA ASP A 323 55.10 -36.16 2.75
C ASP A 323 54.47 -35.15 1.78
N TYR A 324 54.91 -35.12 0.51
CA TYR A 324 54.31 -34.30 -0.53
C TYR A 324 52.83 -34.65 -0.75
N LEU A 325 52.52 -35.94 -0.91
CA LEU A 325 51.13 -36.39 -1.14
C LEU A 325 50.26 -36.13 0.10
N ARG A 326 50.78 -36.33 1.31
CA ARG A 326 50.07 -36.04 2.57
C ARG A 326 49.74 -34.55 2.70
N LEU A 327 50.70 -33.67 2.43
CA LEU A 327 50.48 -32.22 2.47
C LEU A 327 49.48 -31.78 1.41
N ARG A 328 49.58 -32.31 0.18
CA ARG A 328 48.63 -32.02 -0.90
C ARG A 328 47.19 -32.39 -0.51
N GLN A 329 47.00 -33.58 0.08
CA GLN A 329 45.68 -34.02 0.57
C GLN A 329 45.18 -33.13 1.72
N SER A 330 46.06 -32.77 2.66
CA SER A 330 45.72 -31.87 3.77
C SER A 330 45.27 -30.49 3.26
N ILE A 331 45.97 -29.91 2.27
CA ILE A 331 45.58 -28.64 1.65
C ILE A 331 44.22 -28.76 0.96
N GLN A 332 43.97 -29.86 0.24
CA GLN A 332 42.69 -30.07 -0.42
C GLN A 332 41.54 -30.16 0.59
N PHE A 333 41.72 -30.91 1.68
CA PHE A 333 40.73 -31.01 2.75
C PHE A 333 40.44 -29.65 3.39
N LEU A 334 41.49 -28.89 3.75
CA LEU A 334 41.32 -27.56 4.38
C LEU A 334 40.65 -26.55 3.44
N ASN A 335 40.97 -26.56 2.15
CA ASN A 335 40.27 -25.71 1.17
C ASN A 335 38.78 -26.08 1.06
N GLN A 336 38.45 -27.37 1.12
CA GLN A 336 37.06 -27.82 1.11
C GLN A 336 36.33 -27.38 2.39
N GLU A 337 36.96 -27.55 3.55
CA GLU A 337 36.40 -27.13 4.84
C GLU A 337 36.18 -25.60 4.91
N LEU A 338 37.13 -24.82 4.37
CA LEU A 338 37.00 -23.37 4.24
C LEU A 338 35.80 -23.01 3.36
N ALA A 339 35.71 -23.59 2.17
CA ALA A 339 34.62 -23.32 1.23
C ALA A 339 33.23 -23.70 1.80
N GLU A 340 33.14 -24.84 2.49
CA GLU A 340 31.89 -25.31 3.11
C GLU A 340 31.40 -24.40 4.24
N LYS A 341 32.30 -23.68 4.92
CA LYS A 341 31.96 -22.80 6.05
C LYS A 341 31.82 -21.32 5.66
N GLU A 342 32.68 -20.83 4.78
CA GLU A 342 32.75 -19.42 4.39
C GLU A 342 31.49 -18.98 3.63
N GLU A 343 31.06 -19.78 2.64
CA GLU A 343 29.92 -19.43 1.79
C GLU A 343 28.61 -19.27 2.58
N PRO A 344 28.24 -20.17 3.51
CA PRO A 344 27.07 -19.97 4.38
C PRO A 344 27.13 -18.67 5.19
N PHE A 345 28.27 -18.31 5.77
CA PHE A 345 28.40 -17.08 6.55
C PHE A 345 28.26 -15.83 5.68
N LEU A 346 28.87 -15.82 4.49
CA LEU A 346 28.72 -14.74 3.53
C LEU A 346 27.27 -14.58 3.05
N ARG A 347 26.58 -15.69 2.76
CA ARG A 347 25.15 -15.67 2.37
C ARG A 347 24.27 -15.16 3.50
N ALA A 348 24.45 -15.66 4.73
CA ALA A 348 23.70 -15.21 5.90
C ALA A 348 23.92 -13.71 6.18
N MET A 349 25.16 -13.23 6.10
CA MET A 349 25.49 -11.82 6.27
C MET A 349 24.83 -10.93 5.22
N ARG A 350 24.86 -11.31 3.93
CA ARG A 350 24.16 -10.57 2.87
C ARG A 350 22.66 -10.51 3.11
N HIS A 351 22.05 -11.65 3.43
CA HIS A 351 20.61 -11.73 3.72
C HIS A 351 20.21 -10.86 4.91
N ALA A 352 20.96 -10.92 6.02
CA ALA A 352 20.74 -10.08 7.19
C ALA A 352 20.90 -8.59 6.87
N GLN A 353 21.86 -8.22 6.01
CA GLN A 353 22.10 -6.84 5.60
C GLN A 353 21.01 -6.29 4.68
N GLU A 354 20.52 -7.09 3.73
CA GLU A 354 19.38 -6.75 2.89
C GLU A 354 18.10 -6.56 3.75
N THR A 355 17.83 -7.52 4.64
CA THR A 355 16.67 -7.49 5.55
C THR A 355 16.74 -6.28 6.48
N LYS A 356 17.91 -5.99 7.05
CA LYS A 356 18.15 -4.79 7.87
C LYS A 356 17.81 -3.51 7.09
N SER A 357 18.37 -3.34 5.91
CA SER A 357 18.15 -2.13 5.10
C SER A 357 16.67 -1.96 4.72
N GLN A 358 15.98 -3.07 4.41
CA GLN A 358 14.55 -3.05 4.16
C GLN A 358 13.76 -2.62 5.39
N ASN A 359 14.06 -3.18 6.57
CA ASN A 359 13.39 -2.82 7.82
C ASN A 359 13.65 -1.37 8.23
N GLU A 360 14.87 -0.85 8.04
CA GLU A 360 15.19 0.58 8.29
C GLU A 360 14.35 1.51 7.41
N ARG A 361 14.23 1.21 6.12
CA ARG A 361 13.37 1.97 5.19
C ARG A 361 11.90 1.92 5.61
N GLN A 362 11.42 0.75 6.06
CA GLN A 362 10.05 0.60 6.55
C GLN A 362 9.81 1.41 7.83
N VAL A 363 10.76 1.42 8.77
CA VAL A 363 10.68 2.23 9.99
C VAL A 363 10.55 3.71 9.65
N GLU A 364 11.40 4.21 8.74
CA GLU A 364 11.38 5.62 8.34
C GLU A 364 10.04 5.99 7.67
N ALA A 365 9.58 5.16 6.73
CA ALA A 365 8.29 5.36 6.07
C ALA A 365 7.11 5.35 7.07
N LEU A 366 7.14 4.47 8.07
CA LEU A 366 6.11 4.43 9.12
C LEU A 366 6.16 5.66 10.03
N ARG A 367 7.36 6.19 10.35
CA ARG A 367 7.52 7.43 11.12
C ARG A 367 6.97 8.63 10.39
N GLU A 368 7.32 8.80 9.11
CA GLU A 368 6.76 9.86 8.26
C GLU A 368 5.24 9.77 8.18
N LYS A 369 4.71 8.55 7.93
CA LYS A 369 3.27 8.31 7.86
C LYS A 369 2.56 8.59 9.19
N ARG A 370 3.19 8.24 10.32
CA ARG A 370 2.68 8.56 11.66
C ARG A 370 2.62 10.07 11.87
N GLN A 371 3.69 10.79 11.54
CA GLN A 371 3.74 12.24 11.71
C GLN A 371 2.64 12.93 10.90
N LYS A 372 2.52 12.57 9.62
CA LYS A 372 1.45 13.11 8.77
C LYS A 372 0.06 12.87 9.36
N ARG A 373 -0.21 11.65 9.87
CA ARG A 373 -1.50 11.32 10.50
C ARG A 373 -1.76 12.08 11.80
N LEU A 374 -0.72 12.39 12.57
CA LEU A 374 -0.84 13.25 13.76
C LEU A 374 -1.22 14.66 13.36
N ASP A 375 -0.60 15.19 12.31
CA ASP A 375 -0.92 16.53 11.78
C ASP A 375 -2.37 16.56 11.24
N ASP A 376 -2.78 15.55 10.46
CA ASP A 376 -4.16 15.38 9.97
C ASP A 376 -5.17 15.32 11.13
N ARG A 377 -4.83 14.61 12.22
CA ARG A 377 -5.66 14.51 13.41
C ARG A 377 -5.80 15.88 14.11
N GLN A 378 -4.71 16.61 14.29
CA GLN A 378 -4.75 17.92 14.94
C GLN A 378 -5.62 18.91 14.16
N GLU A 379 -5.51 18.90 12.84
CA GLU A 379 -6.36 19.75 11.99
C GLU A 379 -7.82 19.33 12.04
N ALA A 380 -8.12 18.02 11.99
CA ALA A 380 -9.48 17.51 12.14
C ALA A 380 -10.08 17.87 13.52
N GLU A 381 -9.32 17.78 14.61
CA GLU A 381 -9.75 18.20 15.95
C GLU A 381 -10.05 19.71 15.99
N ARG A 382 -9.24 20.54 15.31
CA ARG A 382 -9.45 21.99 15.23
C ARG A 382 -10.74 22.34 14.50
N VAL A 383 -10.96 21.74 13.33
CA VAL A 383 -12.17 21.94 12.53
C VAL A 383 -13.40 21.46 13.30
N LEU A 384 -13.32 20.28 13.92
CA LEU A 384 -14.41 19.70 14.70
C LEU A 384 -14.84 20.61 15.86
N ARG A 385 -13.88 21.21 16.59
CA ARG A 385 -14.17 22.16 17.66
C ARG A 385 -14.85 23.42 17.13
N ALA A 386 -14.40 23.95 16.00
CA ALA A 386 -15.01 25.13 15.38
C ALA A 386 -16.46 24.85 14.99
N ASP A 387 -16.73 23.74 14.30
CA ASP A 387 -18.07 23.36 13.87
C ASP A 387 -19.00 23.08 15.06
N THR A 388 -18.48 22.40 16.09
CA THR A 388 -19.22 22.16 17.33
C THR A 388 -19.61 23.48 18.01
N SER A 389 -18.71 24.46 18.05
CA SER A 389 -19.02 25.79 18.59
C SER A 389 -20.12 26.49 17.79
N VAL A 390 -20.09 26.43 16.46
CA VAL A 390 -21.10 27.03 15.59
C VAL A 390 -22.46 26.37 15.79
N LEU A 391 -22.50 25.04 15.91
CA LEU A 391 -23.72 24.28 16.22
C LEU A 391 -24.32 24.72 17.55
N LEU A 392 -23.51 24.75 18.61
CA LEU A 392 -23.97 25.10 19.96
C LEU A 392 -24.48 26.55 20.03
N MET A 393 -23.83 27.48 19.33
CA MET A 393 -24.32 28.86 19.19
C MET A 393 -25.67 28.91 18.47
N SER A 394 -25.81 28.17 17.36
CA SER A 394 -27.06 28.13 16.59
C SER A 394 -28.22 27.53 17.38
N LEU A 395 -27.94 26.49 18.18
CA LEU A 395 -28.90 25.91 19.11
C LEU A 395 -29.29 26.87 20.22
N SER A 396 -28.31 27.55 20.83
CA SER A 396 -28.56 28.56 21.86
C SER A 396 -29.43 29.70 21.34
N ASP A 397 -29.17 30.20 20.14
CA ASP A 397 -29.98 31.22 19.47
C ASP A 397 -31.43 30.76 19.24
N LEU A 398 -31.64 29.47 18.92
CA LEU A 398 -32.98 28.89 18.76
C LEU A 398 -33.73 28.82 20.10
N LEU A 399 -33.09 28.29 21.13
CA LEU A 399 -33.68 28.14 22.46
C LEU A 399 -33.99 29.50 23.10
N ASN A 400 -33.10 30.49 22.96
CA ASN A 400 -33.30 31.83 23.51
C ASN A 400 -34.45 32.60 22.83
N ARG A 401 -34.69 32.40 21.53
CA ARG A 401 -35.82 33.01 20.82
C ARG A 401 -37.17 32.45 21.27
N GLU A 402 -37.24 31.16 21.57
CA GLU A 402 -38.47 30.55 22.10
C GLU A 402 -38.82 31.05 23.50
N ILE A 403 -37.82 31.26 24.36
CA ILE A 403 -38.02 31.79 25.71
C ILE A 403 -38.65 33.18 25.67
N VAL A 404 -38.16 34.07 24.80
CA VAL A 404 -38.68 35.44 24.64
C VAL A 404 -40.11 35.47 24.06
N LEU A 405 -40.50 34.45 23.29
CA LEU A 405 -41.86 34.34 22.73
C LEU A 405 -42.87 33.73 23.71
N ARG A 406 -42.41 33.06 24.77
CA ARG A 406 -43.26 32.43 25.80
C ARG A 406 -43.35 33.26 27.10
N SER A 407 -42.51 34.28 27.26
CA SER A 407 -42.56 35.31 28.32
C SER A 407 -43.35 36.53 27.87
#